data_AF-A0A450ZKA8-F1
#
_entry.id   AF-A0A450ZKA8-F1
#
_cell.length_a   1.000
_cell.length_b   1.000
_cell.length_c   1.000
_cell.angle_alpha   90.00
_cell.angle_beta   90.00
_cell.angle_gamma   90.00
#
_symmetry.space_group_name_H-M   'P 1'
#
loop_
_entity.id
_entity.type
_entity.pdbx_description
1 polymer ?
#
loop_
_entity_poly.entity_id
_entity_poly.type
_entity_poly.pdbx_seq_one_letter_code
_entity_poly.pdbx_strand_id
1 'polypeptide(L)'
;MKPTDKYVTDTHALVWKLCAPSRLGRSAQSVFAQADANAARIHIPVVVVAELAMIAQKQRIPGFDDEAFDTAMRALKAPVMQDSTLVATVWD
;
A
#
# COMPACT_ATOMS: atom_id res chain seq x y z
N MET A 1 -3.23 21.83 -8.28
CA MET A 1 -2.83 21.41 -6.92
C MET A 1 -1.81 20.29 -7.07
N LYS A 2 -0.55 20.45 -6.66
CA LYS A 2 0.40 19.31 -6.64
C LYS A 2 -0.06 18.36 -5.53
N PRO A 3 -0.28 17.06 -5.76
CA PRO A 3 -0.51 16.14 -4.65
C PRO A 3 0.81 16.01 -3.90
N THR A 4 0.92 16.70 -2.77
CA THR A 4 2.16 16.81 -1.96
C THR A 4 2.33 15.69 -0.95
N ASP A 5 1.32 14.84 -0.76
CA ASP A 5 1.35 13.89 0.34
C ASP A 5 1.78 12.52 -0.19
N LYS A 6 3.10 12.43 -0.44
CA LYS A 6 3.78 11.19 -0.79
C LYS A 6 4.23 10.50 0.49
N TYR A 7 3.53 9.44 0.86
CA TYR A 7 3.90 8.61 2.00
C TYR A 7 4.77 7.44 1.56
N VAL A 8 5.56 6.91 2.48
CA VAL A 8 6.26 5.64 2.31
C VAL A 8 5.84 4.76 3.48
N THR A 9 5.41 3.52 3.21
CA THR A 9 5.07 2.57 4.27
C THR A 9 6.28 1.71 4.63
N ASP A 10 6.40 1.37 5.91
CA ASP A 10 7.22 0.24 6.35
C ASP A 10 6.40 -1.07 6.32
N THR A 11 7.07 -2.17 6.67
CA THR A 11 6.46 -3.51 6.72
C THR A 11 5.43 -3.65 7.82
N HIS A 12 5.65 -3.10 9.01
CA HIS A 12 4.71 -3.25 10.13
C HIS A 12 3.37 -2.58 9.83
N ALA A 13 3.42 -1.36 9.32
CA ALA A 13 2.24 -0.60 8.92
C ALA A 13 1.47 -1.33 7.80
N LEU A 14 2.16 -1.83 6.78
CA LEU A 14 1.51 -2.52 5.67
C LEU A 14 0.90 -3.86 6.10
N VAL A 15 1.64 -4.68 6.86
CA VAL A 15 1.13 -5.93 7.44
C VAL A 15 -0.10 -5.68 8.30
N TRP A 16 -0.07 -4.68 9.19
CA TRP A 16 -1.22 -4.41 10.06
C TRP A 16 -2.42 -3.91 9.27
N LYS A 17 -2.22 -3.08 8.24
CA LYS A 17 -3.31 -2.71 7.32
C LYS A 17 -3.96 -3.95 6.69
N LEU A 18 -3.17 -4.96 6.32
CA LEU A 18 -3.68 -6.17 5.68
C LEU A 18 -4.37 -7.14 6.65
N CYS A 19 -3.82 -7.33 7.85
CA CYS A 19 -4.22 -8.46 8.72
C CYS A 19 -4.76 -8.06 10.10
N ALA A 20 -4.43 -6.86 10.59
CA ALA A 20 -4.84 -6.41 11.92
C ALA A 20 -4.94 -4.87 11.99
N PRO A 21 -5.90 -4.23 11.29
CA PRO A 21 -5.96 -2.77 11.19
C PRO A 21 -6.07 -2.06 12.54
N SER A 22 -6.62 -2.73 13.55
CA SER A 22 -6.70 -2.24 14.93
C SER A 22 -5.34 -1.96 15.59
N ARG A 23 -4.25 -2.56 15.08
CA ARG A 23 -2.88 -2.31 15.56
C ARG A 23 -2.23 -1.06 14.98
N LEU A 24 -2.82 -0.46 13.93
CA LEU A 24 -2.30 0.77 13.35
C LEU A 24 -2.54 1.96 14.28
N GLY A 25 -1.56 2.86 14.36
CA GLY A 25 -1.77 4.18 14.96
C GLY A 25 -2.74 5.03 14.13
N ARG A 26 -3.40 6.00 14.78
CA ARG A 26 -4.43 6.86 14.15
C ARG A 26 -3.96 7.55 12.86
N SER A 27 -2.71 8.04 12.83
CA SER A 27 -2.16 8.67 11.62
C SER A 27 -2.01 7.69 10.46
N ALA A 28 -1.49 6.49 10.72
CA ALA A 28 -1.34 5.47 9.69
C ALA A 28 -2.71 5.00 9.17
N GLN A 29 -3.70 4.81 10.05
CA GLN A 29 -5.08 4.52 9.66
C GLN A 29 -5.65 5.61 8.73
N SER A 30 -5.47 6.89 9.09
CA SER A 30 -5.93 8.01 8.28
C SER A 30 -5.27 8.04 6.91
N VAL A 31 -3.96 7.83 6.83
CA VAL A 31 -3.22 7.82 5.56
C VAL A 31 -3.64 6.65 4.67
N PHE A 32 -3.79 5.44 5.22
CA PHE A 32 -4.30 4.30 4.46
C PHE A 32 -5.74 4.53 3.99
N ALA A 33 -6.61 5.11 4.81
CA ALA A 33 -7.98 5.44 4.40
C ALA A 33 -8.02 6.50 3.29
N GLN A 34 -7.13 7.51 3.33
CA GLN A 34 -6.97 8.48 2.25
C GLN A 34 -6.45 7.82 0.97
N ALA A 35 -5.51 6.87 1.07
CA ALA A 35 -5.01 6.12 -0.08
C ALA A 35 -6.10 5.22 -0.69
N ASP A 36 -6.89 4.52 0.14
CA ASP A 36 -8.05 3.73 -0.30
C ASP A 36 -9.10 4.61 -1.02
N ALA A 37 -9.22 5.88 -0.62
CA ALA A 37 -10.09 6.89 -1.25
C ALA A 37 -9.43 7.63 -2.45
N ASN A 38 -8.26 7.21 -2.92
CA ASN A 38 -7.45 7.88 -3.96
C ASN A 38 -7.04 9.34 -3.64
N ALA A 39 -7.11 9.75 -2.37
CA ALA A 39 -6.74 11.08 -1.90
C ALA A 39 -5.26 11.20 -1.49
N ALA A 40 -4.54 10.08 -1.33
CA ALA A 40 -3.12 10.03 -1.02
C ALA A 40 -2.40 8.94 -1.83
N ARG A 41 -1.07 9.07 -1.99
CA ARG A 41 -0.23 8.03 -2.60
C ARG A 41 0.76 7.48 -1.57
N ILE A 42 0.75 6.16 -1.40
CA ILE A 42 1.70 5.44 -0.55
C ILE A 42 2.67 4.66 -1.45
N HIS A 43 3.95 4.98 -1.35
CA HIS A 43 5.02 4.23 -1.99
C HIS A 43 5.39 3.03 -1.12
N ILE A 44 5.48 1.86 -1.73
CA ILE A 44 5.90 0.62 -1.08
C ILE A 44 7.31 0.29 -1.56
N PRO A 45 8.35 0.43 -0.72
CA PRO A 45 9.70 0.04 -1.08
C PRO A 45 9.79 -1.46 -1.41
N VAL A 46 10.65 -1.83 -2.36
CA VAL A 46 10.84 -3.26 -2.71
C VAL A 46 11.30 -4.11 -1.52
N VAL A 47 12.07 -3.53 -0.59
CA VAL A 47 12.48 -4.21 0.65
C VAL A 47 11.28 -4.59 1.52
N VAL A 48 10.25 -3.75 1.58
CA VAL A 48 9.01 -4.05 2.31
C VAL A 48 8.28 -5.23 1.68
N VAL A 49 8.25 -5.32 0.34
CA VAL A 49 7.68 -6.48 -0.36
C VAL A 49 8.47 -7.76 -0.06
N ALA A 50 9.80 -7.69 -0.01
CA ALA A 50 10.64 -8.85 0.34
C ALA A 50 10.40 -9.30 1.80
N GLU A 51 10.25 -8.36 2.73
CA GLU A 51 9.94 -8.68 4.13
C GLU A 51 8.54 -9.30 4.28
N LEU A 52 7.54 -8.80 3.55
CA LEU A 52 6.21 -9.41 3.50
C LEU A 52 6.27 -10.87 3.00
N ALA A 53 7.00 -11.14 1.92
CA ALA A 53 7.18 -12.49 1.40
C ALA A 53 7.83 -13.40 2.46
N MET A 54 8.83 -12.91 3.18
CA MET A 54 9.46 -13.65 4.27
C MET A 54 8.53 -13.91 5.46
N ILE A 55 7.63 -12.98 5.77
CA ILE A 55 6.63 -13.16 6.84
C ILE A 55 5.63 -14.26 6.47
N ALA A 56 5.15 -14.23 5.22
CA ALA A 56 4.22 -15.21 4.66
C ALA A 56 4.81 -16.63 4.68
N GLN A 57 6.01 -16.80 4.09
CA GLN A 57 6.71 -18.09 4.02
C GLN A 57 7.00 -18.68 5.40
N LYS A 58 7.28 -17.83 6.39
CA LYS A 58 7.60 -18.26 7.76
C LYS A 58 6.36 -18.34 8.66
N GLN A 59 5.18 -18.02 8.14
CA GLN A 59 3.91 -17.96 8.87
C GLN A 59 4.02 -17.25 10.23
N ARG A 60 4.80 -16.16 10.27
CA ARG A 60 5.09 -15.43 11.52
C ARG A 60 3.88 -14.67 12.06
N ILE A 61 2.86 -14.49 11.22
CA ILE A 61 1.65 -13.75 11.54
C ILE A 61 0.46 -14.62 11.18
N PRO A 62 -0.41 -14.96 12.15
CA PRO A 62 -1.62 -15.71 11.88
C PRO A 62 -2.47 -15.02 10.80
N GLY A 63 -2.85 -15.77 9.77
CA GLY A 63 -3.67 -15.26 8.66
C GLY A 63 -2.89 -14.47 7.60
N PHE A 64 -1.55 -14.42 7.66
CA PHE A 64 -0.72 -13.93 6.57
C PHE A 64 0.25 -15.01 6.10
N ASP A 65 -0.23 -15.86 5.19
CA ASP A 65 0.52 -16.92 4.52
C ASP A 65 0.81 -16.55 3.06
N ASP A 66 1.34 -17.51 2.28
CA ASP A 66 1.70 -17.30 0.88
C ASP A 66 0.48 -16.92 0.01
N GLU A 67 -0.71 -17.45 0.30
CA GLU A 67 -1.94 -17.11 -0.42
C GLU A 67 -2.40 -15.67 -0.13
N ALA A 68 -2.33 -15.25 1.14
CA ALA A 68 -2.58 -13.87 1.53
C ALA A 68 -1.58 -12.89 0.89
N PHE A 69 -0.30 -13.28 0.83
CA PHE A 69 0.73 -12.49 0.16
C PHE A 69 0.45 -12.34 -1.35
N ASP A 70 0.13 -13.43 -2.04
CA ASP A 70 -0.22 -13.40 -3.46
C ASP A 70 -1.44 -12.51 -3.74
N THR A 71 -2.46 -12.60 -2.87
CA THR A 71 -3.65 -11.73 -2.94
C THR A 71 -3.29 -10.26 -2.79
N ALA A 72 -2.45 -9.92 -1.81
CA ALA A 72 -1.95 -8.56 -1.63
C ALA A 72 -1.16 -8.06 -2.84
N MET A 73 -0.27 -8.89 -3.41
CA MET A 73 0.52 -8.51 -4.59
C MET A 73 -0.33 -8.30 -5.84
N ARG A 74 -1.44 -9.05 -6.00
CA ARG A 74 -2.40 -8.80 -7.08
C ARG A 74 -3.14 -7.48 -6.88
N ALA A 75 -3.59 -7.18 -5.67
CA ALA A 75 -4.23 -5.91 -5.34
C ALA A 75 -3.30 -4.72 -5.58
N LEU A 76 -2.01 -4.83 -5.24
CA LEU A 76 -1.01 -3.77 -5.47
C LEU A 76 -0.64 -3.57 -6.94
N LYS A 77 -0.80 -4.60 -7.78
CA LYS A 77 -0.54 -4.53 -9.23
C LYS A 77 -1.77 -4.07 -10.03
N ALA A 78 -2.95 -4.05 -9.42
CA ALA A 78 -4.15 -3.55 -10.10
C ALA A 78 -3.89 -2.10 -10.55
N PRO A 79 -4.26 -1.74 -11.79
CA PRO A 79 -4.00 -0.41 -12.29
C PRO A 79 -4.67 0.61 -11.37
N VAL A 80 -3.86 1.43 -10.71
CA VAL A 80 -4.32 2.70 -10.16
C VAL A 80 -4.96 3.41 -11.34
N MET A 81 -6.28 3.65 -11.29
CA MET A 81 -6.95 4.47 -12.29
C MET A 81 -6.20 5.80 -12.36
N GLN A 82 -5.36 5.95 -13.39
CA GLN A 82 -4.65 7.18 -13.63
C GLN A 82 -5.69 8.18 -14.11
N ASP A 83 -5.87 9.25 -13.36
CA ASP A 83 -6.67 10.39 -13.76
C ASP A 83 -6.08 10.97 -15.06
N SER A 84 -6.78 10.76 -16.18
CA SER A 84 -6.30 10.99 -17.55
C SER A 84 -6.21 12.47 -17.94
N THR A 85 -6.44 13.42 -17.02
CA THR A 85 -6.72 14.81 -17.39
C THR A 85 -5.48 15.72 -17.48
N LEU A 86 -4.27 15.27 -17.15
CA LEU A 86 -3.09 16.15 -17.07
C LEU A 86 -1.99 15.93 -18.12
N VAL A 87 -2.14 14.99 -19.05
CA VAL A 87 -1.11 14.75 -20.10
C VAL A 87 -1.30 15.58 -21.37
N ALA A 88 -2.42 16.28 -21.53
CA ALA A 88 -2.75 16.97 -22.77
C ALA A 88 -2.22 18.41 -22.90
N THR A 89 -1.58 19.00 -21.88
CA THR A 89 -1.26 20.45 -21.88
C THR A 89 0.24 20.78 -21.81
N VAL A 90 1.13 19.79 -22.01
CA VAL A 90 2.59 20.00 -21.89
C VAL A 90 3.31 19.95 -23.25
N TRP A 91 2.60 19.79 -24.36
CA TRP A 91 3.20 19.77 -25.71
C TRP A 91 2.40 20.61 -26.72
N ASP A 92 2.07 21.84 -26.36
CA ASP A 92 1.77 22.92 -27.31
C ASP A 92 2.76 24.06 -27.11
#